data_AF-A0A6J4TWV3-F1
#
_entry.id   AF-A0A6J4TWV3-F1
#
_cell.length_a   1.000
_cell.length_b   1.000
_cell.length_c   1.000
_cell.angle_alpha   90.00
_cell.angle_beta   90.00
_cell.angle_gamma   90.00
#
_symmetry.space_group_name_H-M   'P 1'
#
loop_
_entity.id
_entity.type
_entity.pdbx_description
1 polymer ?
#
loop_
_entity_poly.entity_id
_entity_poly.type
_entity_poly.pdbx_seq_one_letter_code
_entity_poly.pdbx_strand_id
1 'polypeptide(L)'
;MLEAAADRIATVVDDADAVLQVGAAVSPFERADWVLDDEPYEPNGSARYSRTSWVTRDVCGREPWPFADGRFAFAVCTSLALARDPIGVCAELSRVARAGYVEVPTIEAELAGGSARWLCDVSDAELVFVHKDAALLSDPRVRVPARWSTRLEASDRVTGLFWDARLPARERLVDTPTLAGELAERLRQRFEPTTAEVALVEARRLGGMAGSEVWRRLDQFRSR
;
A
#
# COMPACT_ATOMS: atom_id res chain seq x y z
N MET A 1 -10.83 -1.77 4.68
CA MET A 1 -11.03 -3.18 5.06
C MET A 1 -11.90 -3.88 4.03
N LEU A 2 -11.44 -5.02 3.51
CA LEU A 2 -12.21 -5.98 2.74
C LEU A 2 -13.30 -6.59 3.61
N GLU A 3 -14.53 -6.66 3.10
CA GLU A 3 -15.68 -7.25 3.79
C GLU A 3 -15.40 -8.67 4.25
N ALA A 4 -14.88 -9.53 3.37
CA ALA A 4 -14.51 -10.90 3.71
C ALA A 4 -13.45 -11.01 4.82
N ALA A 5 -12.60 -9.99 4.98
CA ALA A 5 -11.65 -9.95 6.09
C ALA A 5 -12.34 -9.54 7.40
N ALA A 6 -13.24 -8.57 7.37
CA ALA A 6 -14.05 -8.20 8.52
C ALA A 6 -14.89 -9.39 9.02
N ASP A 7 -15.54 -10.12 8.11
CA ASP A 7 -16.30 -11.33 8.42
C ASP A 7 -15.42 -12.39 9.08
N ARG A 8 -14.24 -12.65 8.51
CA ARG A 8 -13.30 -13.60 9.08
C ARG A 8 -12.82 -13.16 10.47
N ILE A 9 -12.52 -11.87 10.67
CA ILE A 9 -12.12 -11.34 11.98
C ILE A 9 -13.23 -11.61 13.01
N ALA A 10 -14.49 -11.41 12.65
CA ALA A 10 -15.63 -11.69 13.52
C ALA A 10 -15.77 -13.18 13.91
N THR A 11 -15.19 -14.11 13.13
CA THR A 11 -15.20 -15.54 13.47
C THR A 11 -14.03 -16.00 14.34
N VAL A 12 -12.96 -15.21 14.45
CA VAL A 12 -11.72 -15.59 15.15
C VAL A 12 -11.42 -14.75 16.39
N VAL A 13 -12.15 -13.65 16.58
CA VAL A 13 -12.01 -12.75 17.73
C VAL A 13 -13.27 -12.82 18.56
N ASP A 14 -13.14 -13.21 19.83
CA ASP A 14 -14.27 -13.25 20.76
C ASP A 14 -14.68 -11.83 21.20
N ASP A 15 -15.90 -11.63 21.67
CA ASP A 15 -16.36 -10.30 22.12
C ASP A 15 -15.56 -9.75 23.32
N ALA A 16 -14.95 -10.64 24.12
CA ALA A 16 -14.12 -10.26 25.26
C ALA A 16 -12.66 -9.92 24.89
N ASP A 17 -12.25 -10.23 23.66
CA ASP A 17 -10.89 -9.98 23.20
C ASP A 17 -10.64 -8.50 22.93
N ALA A 18 -9.52 -7.97 23.43
CA ALA A 18 -9.11 -6.61 23.14
C ALA A 18 -8.50 -6.50 21.73
N VAL A 19 -9.07 -5.63 20.89
CA VAL A 19 -8.64 -5.38 19.51
C VAL A 19 -8.01 -4.00 19.37
N LEU A 20 -6.80 -3.95 18.81
CA LEU A 20 -6.11 -2.70 18.43
C LEU A 20 -6.30 -2.41 16.94
N GLN A 21 -6.61 -1.17 16.60
CA GLN A 21 -6.45 -0.64 15.25
C GLN A 21 -5.32 0.39 15.20
N VAL A 22 -4.44 0.28 14.20
CA VAL A 22 -3.38 1.26 13.93
C VAL A 22 -3.71 2.00 12.63
N GLY A 23 -3.82 3.33 12.71
CA GLY A 23 -4.18 4.20 11.58
C GLY A 23 -5.67 4.16 11.23
N ALA A 24 -6.53 4.50 12.18
CA ALA A 24 -7.98 4.49 12.06
C ALA A 24 -8.60 5.76 11.46
N ALA A 25 -7.88 6.89 11.43
CA ALA A 25 -8.44 8.22 11.10
C ALA A 25 -9.25 8.28 9.78
N VAL A 26 -8.83 7.52 8.76
CA VAL A 26 -9.52 7.50 7.45
C VAL A 26 -10.57 6.39 7.35
N SER A 27 -10.38 5.28 8.06
CA SER A 27 -11.24 4.10 7.95
C SER A 27 -11.31 3.37 9.29
N PRO A 28 -12.15 3.85 10.23
CA PRO A 28 -12.34 3.19 11.50
C PRO A 28 -12.90 1.77 11.32
N PHE A 29 -12.38 0.84 12.11
CA PHE A 29 -12.88 -0.53 12.19
C PHE A 29 -13.78 -0.65 13.42
N GLU A 30 -15.06 -0.93 13.20
CA GLU A 30 -16.09 -0.89 14.26
C GLU A 30 -15.77 -1.83 15.43
N ARG A 31 -15.12 -2.97 15.16
CA ARG A 31 -14.73 -3.94 16.19
C ARG A 31 -13.52 -3.49 17.02
N ALA A 32 -12.78 -2.45 16.66
CA ALA A 32 -11.62 -2.00 17.41
C ALA A 32 -12.00 -1.41 18.78
N ASP A 33 -11.36 -1.89 19.85
CA ASP A 33 -11.55 -1.38 21.21
C ASP A 33 -10.53 -0.28 21.55
N TRP A 34 -9.36 -0.36 20.91
CA TRP A 34 -8.25 0.58 21.03
C TRP A 34 -7.81 1.09 19.68
N VAL A 35 -7.40 2.36 19.64
CA VAL A 35 -6.82 2.98 18.45
C VAL A 35 -5.46 3.59 18.79
N LEU A 36 -4.50 3.38 17.90
CA LEU A 36 -3.25 4.13 17.84
C LEU A 36 -3.18 4.86 16.49
N ASP A 37 -3.10 6.18 16.53
CA ASP A 37 -3.11 7.03 15.33
C ASP A 37 -2.25 8.28 15.56
N ASP A 38 -1.74 8.91 14.51
CA ASP A 38 -1.05 10.21 14.62
C ASP A 38 -2.04 11.39 14.62
N GLU A 39 -3.29 11.14 14.22
CA GLU A 39 -4.39 12.10 14.29
C GLU A 39 -5.08 12.12 15.69
N PRO A 40 -5.72 13.24 16.06
CA PRO A 40 -6.46 13.34 17.31
C PRO A 40 -7.75 12.51 17.28
N TYR A 41 -8.23 12.15 18.47
CA TYR A 41 -9.53 11.48 18.63
C TYR A 41 -10.68 12.34 18.12
N GLU A 42 -11.45 11.79 17.19
CA GLU A 42 -12.74 12.31 16.77
C GLU A 42 -13.88 11.37 17.21
N PRO A 43 -14.97 11.90 17.81
CA PRO A 43 -16.09 11.07 18.21
C PRO A 43 -16.73 10.32 17.04
N ASN A 44 -16.88 9.01 17.18
CA ASN A 44 -17.60 8.16 16.24
C ASN A 44 -18.69 7.38 16.98
N GLY A 45 -19.97 7.64 16.64
CA GLY A 45 -21.13 7.13 17.37
C GLY A 45 -21.35 5.61 17.30
N SER A 46 -20.69 4.90 16.37
CA SER A 46 -20.74 3.44 16.27
C SER A 46 -19.48 2.72 16.77
N ALA A 47 -18.44 3.47 17.19
CA ALA A 47 -17.18 2.88 17.60
C ALA A 47 -17.23 2.27 19.01
N ARG A 48 -16.53 1.14 19.21
CA ARG A 48 -16.31 0.54 20.54
C ARG A 48 -15.24 1.29 21.34
N TYR A 49 -14.34 2.00 20.68
CA TYR A 49 -13.31 2.83 21.30
C TYR A 49 -13.87 4.20 21.74
N SER A 50 -13.17 4.85 22.66
CA SER A 50 -13.48 6.20 23.13
C SER A 50 -12.21 7.04 23.24
N ARG A 51 -12.33 8.29 23.68
CA ARG A 51 -11.16 9.15 23.93
C ARG A 51 -10.12 8.50 24.85
N THR A 52 -10.52 7.65 25.80
CA THR A 52 -9.59 7.01 26.74
C THR A 52 -8.88 5.78 26.15
N SER A 53 -9.43 5.17 25.11
CA SER A 53 -8.81 4.08 24.36
C SER A 53 -8.24 4.51 23.01
N TRP A 54 -8.13 5.83 22.80
CA TRP A 54 -7.43 6.44 21.68
C TRP A 54 -6.07 6.97 22.13
N VAL A 55 -5.01 6.51 21.49
CA VAL A 55 -3.64 6.95 21.72
C VAL A 55 -3.17 7.74 20.51
N THR A 56 -2.99 9.05 20.67
CA THR A 56 -2.39 9.89 19.64
C THR A 56 -0.87 9.85 19.75
N ARG A 57 -0.21 9.25 18.77
CA ARG A 57 1.26 9.09 18.72
C ARG A 57 1.72 8.80 17.31
N ASP A 58 2.93 9.25 16.99
CA ASP A 58 3.64 8.80 15.79
C ASP A 58 3.88 7.28 15.85
N VAL A 59 3.20 6.52 14.99
CA VAL A 59 3.32 5.06 14.89
C VAL A 59 4.72 4.61 14.44
N CYS A 60 5.46 5.48 13.75
CA CYS A 60 6.85 5.27 13.34
C CYS A 60 7.85 5.88 14.33
N GLY A 61 7.39 6.30 15.51
CA GLY A 61 8.24 6.90 16.54
C GLY A 61 9.32 5.94 17.03
N ARG A 62 10.46 6.49 17.47
CA ARG A 62 11.62 5.69 17.94
C ARG A 62 11.36 4.93 19.23
N GLU A 63 10.50 5.47 20.08
CA GLU A 63 10.13 4.85 21.34
C GLU A 63 8.99 3.83 21.10
N PRO A 64 9.02 2.68 21.77
CA PRO A 64 7.98 1.66 21.66
C PRO A 64 6.58 2.23 21.89
N TRP A 65 5.58 1.62 21.26
CA TRP A 65 4.18 1.94 21.51
C TRP A 65 3.84 1.70 22.99
N PRO A 66 2.96 2.53 23.59
CA PRO A 66 2.67 2.52 25.03
C PRO A 66 1.74 1.36 25.44
N PHE A 67 2.04 0.17 24.95
CA PHE A 67 1.30 -1.06 25.16
C PHE A 67 2.25 -2.16 25.61
N ALA A 68 1.81 -2.97 26.58
CA ALA A 68 2.55 -4.15 26.98
C ALA A 68 2.58 -5.20 25.87
N ASP A 69 3.57 -6.09 25.91
CA ASP A 69 3.70 -7.20 24.97
C ASP A 69 2.48 -8.13 25.08
N GLY A 70 1.94 -8.56 23.94
CA GLY A 70 0.78 -9.46 23.86
C GLY A 70 -0.48 -8.93 24.54
N ARG A 71 -0.58 -7.60 24.76
CA ARG A 71 -1.73 -6.93 25.37
C ARG A 71 -3.03 -7.20 24.60
N PHE A 72 -2.95 -7.23 23.28
CA PHE A 72 -4.11 -7.39 22.42
C PHE A 72 -4.20 -8.82 21.91
N ALA A 73 -5.41 -9.35 21.84
CA ALA A 73 -5.65 -10.62 21.18
C ALA A 73 -5.47 -10.47 19.66
N PHE A 74 -5.89 -9.32 19.11
CA PHE A 74 -5.86 -9.06 17.69
C PHE A 74 -5.48 -7.61 17.35
N ALA A 75 -4.74 -7.41 16.26
CA ALA A 75 -4.47 -6.07 15.72
C ALA A 75 -4.83 -5.93 14.24
N VAL A 76 -5.27 -4.74 13.83
CA VAL A 76 -5.61 -4.38 12.45
C VAL A 76 -4.79 -3.16 12.01
N CYS A 77 -4.23 -3.19 10.80
CA CYS A 77 -3.65 -2.00 10.17
C CYS A 77 -3.93 -1.95 8.66
N THR A 78 -4.66 -0.94 8.20
CA THR A 78 -5.02 -0.74 6.79
C THR A 78 -4.26 0.42 6.12
N SER A 79 -3.36 1.06 6.86
CA SER A 79 -2.58 2.23 6.42
C SER A 79 -1.08 1.96 6.34
N LEU A 80 -0.67 0.69 6.46
CA LEU A 80 0.73 0.28 6.61
C LEU A 80 1.63 0.79 5.45
N ALA A 81 1.10 0.83 4.23
CA ALA A 81 1.83 1.30 3.05
C ALA A 81 2.07 2.83 3.02
N LEU A 82 1.42 3.59 3.91
CA LEU A 82 1.64 5.03 4.11
C LEU A 82 2.73 5.30 5.17
N ALA A 83 3.09 4.30 5.98
CA ALA A 83 4.05 4.43 7.05
C ALA A 83 5.44 4.81 6.54
N ARG A 84 6.18 5.60 7.34
CA ARG A 84 7.59 5.91 7.04
C ARG A 84 8.49 4.70 7.25
N ASP A 85 8.20 3.90 8.28
CA ASP A 85 8.91 2.66 8.61
C ASP A 85 7.90 1.51 8.77
N PRO A 86 7.47 0.87 7.68
CA PRO A 86 6.50 -0.22 7.76
C PRO A 86 7.07 -1.45 8.47
N ILE A 87 8.40 -1.63 8.48
CA ILE A 87 9.05 -2.77 9.13
C ILE A 87 9.01 -2.62 10.65
N GLY A 88 9.33 -1.43 11.16
CA GLY A 88 9.19 -1.09 12.57
C GLY A 88 7.74 -1.21 13.05
N VAL A 89 6.78 -0.75 12.24
CA VAL A 89 5.35 -0.91 12.54
C VAL A 89 4.93 -2.38 12.59
N CYS A 90 5.41 -3.23 11.66
CA CYS A 90 5.14 -4.68 11.70
C CYS A 90 5.73 -5.35 12.96
N ALA A 91 6.92 -4.92 13.39
CA ALA A 91 7.55 -5.42 14.61
C ALA A 91 6.74 -5.04 15.85
N GLU A 92 6.28 -3.80 15.94
CA GLU A 92 5.43 -3.35 17.05
C GLU A 92 4.05 -4.02 17.05
N LEU A 93 3.42 -4.21 15.89
CA LEU A 93 2.19 -4.99 15.77
C LEU A 93 2.36 -6.41 16.34
N SER A 94 3.44 -7.09 15.96
CA SER A 94 3.77 -8.43 16.44
C SER A 94 4.07 -8.45 17.95
N ARG A 95 4.65 -7.37 18.48
CA ARG A 95 4.98 -7.27 19.91
C ARG A 95 3.71 -7.11 20.74
N VAL A 96 2.80 -6.21 20.35
CA VAL A 96 1.65 -5.82 21.18
C VAL A 96 0.44 -6.73 21.00
N ALA A 97 0.35 -7.47 19.89
CA ALA A 97 -0.79 -8.32 19.58
C ALA A 97 -0.40 -9.76 19.25
N ARG A 98 -1.24 -10.72 19.66
CA ARG A 98 -0.99 -12.16 19.47
C ARG A 98 -1.23 -12.60 18.03
N ALA A 99 -2.22 -12.02 17.38
CA ALA A 99 -2.54 -12.25 15.98
C ALA A 99 -3.00 -10.93 15.34
N GLY A 100 -3.19 -10.92 14.02
CA GLY A 100 -3.73 -9.74 13.38
C GLY A 100 -3.98 -9.85 11.90
N TYR A 101 -4.34 -8.72 11.33
CA TYR A 101 -4.64 -8.54 9.93
C TYR A 101 -4.12 -7.20 9.43
N VAL A 102 -3.52 -7.20 8.25
CA VAL A 102 -3.03 -5.99 7.60
C VAL A 102 -3.52 -5.93 6.17
N GLU A 103 -3.80 -4.72 5.70
CA GLU A 103 -4.13 -4.45 4.30
C GLU A 103 -3.15 -3.46 3.71
N VAL A 104 -2.73 -3.78 2.48
CA VAL A 104 -1.89 -2.92 1.67
C VAL A 104 -2.49 -2.84 0.27
N PRO A 105 -2.32 -1.71 -0.44
CA PRO A 105 -2.72 -1.65 -1.84
C PRO A 105 -1.94 -2.69 -2.65
N THR A 106 -2.59 -3.29 -3.64
CA THR A 106 -1.89 -4.08 -4.65
C THR A 106 -0.95 -3.16 -5.43
N ILE A 107 0.15 -3.72 -5.94
CA ILE A 107 1.10 -2.98 -6.78
C ILE A 107 0.38 -2.31 -7.94
N GLU A 108 -0.55 -3.01 -8.58
CA GLU A 108 -1.23 -2.50 -9.75
C GLU A 108 -2.19 -1.35 -9.42
N ALA A 109 -2.92 -1.43 -8.30
CA ALA A 109 -3.76 -0.33 -7.84
C ALA A 109 -2.93 0.88 -7.43
N GLU A 110 -1.76 0.64 -6.85
CA GLU A 110 -0.81 1.68 -6.50
C GLU A 110 -0.25 2.38 -7.75
N LEU A 111 0.14 1.62 -8.78
CA LEU A 111 0.58 2.17 -10.07
C LEU A 111 -0.56 2.82 -10.87
N ALA A 112 -1.82 2.50 -10.55
CA ALA A 112 -3.02 3.11 -11.13
C ALA A 112 -3.39 4.47 -10.54
N GLY A 113 -2.52 5.06 -9.71
CA GLY A 113 -2.70 6.39 -9.12
C GLY A 113 -2.81 6.39 -7.60
N GLY A 114 -2.33 5.34 -6.94
CA GLY A 114 -2.25 5.29 -5.49
C GLY A 114 -1.23 6.28 -4.90
N SER A 115 -1.42 6.56 -3.62
CA SER A 115 -0.65 7.54 -2.86
C SER A 115 0.27 6.92 -1.80
N ALA A 116 0.38 5.58 -1.76
CA ALA A 116 1.24 4.91 -0.79
C ALA A 116 2.72 5.31 -0.98
N ARG A 117 3.51 5.18 0.09
CA ARG A 117 4.97 5.37 0.03
C ARG A 117 5.68 4.15 -0.52
N TRP A 118 5.04 3.00 -0.40
CA TRP A 118 5.63 1.70 -0.71
C TRP A 118 4.80 0.98 -1.76
N LEU A 119 5.50 0.28 -2.66
CA LEU A 119 4.92 -0.84 -3.40
C LEU A 119 4.97 -2.05 -2.48
N CYS A 120 3.82 -2.66 -2.26
CA CYS A 120 3.67 -3.76 -1.33
C CYS A 120 3.33 -5.04 -2.09
N ASP A 121 4.05 -6.11 -1.79
CA ASP A 121 3.70 -7.46 -2.23
C ASP A 121 3.51 -8.38 -1.03
N VAL A 122 2.67 -9.39 -1.20
CA VAL A 122 2.49 -10.46 -0.21
C VAL A 122 2.95 -11.75 -0.86
N SER A 123 4.13 -12.25 -0.44
CA SER A 123 4.72 -13.50 -0.96
C SER A 123 5.01 -14.42 0.22
N ASP A 124 4.66 -15.69 0.10
CA ASP A 124 4.99 -16.72 1.10
C ASP A 124 4.56 -16.34 2.54
N ALA A 125 3.40 -15.70 2.66
CA ALA A 125 2.87 -15.15 3.92
C ALA A 125 3.73 -14.06 4.59
N GLU A 126 4.54 -13.36 3.81
CA GLU A 126 5.38 -12.23 4.24
C GLU A 126 5.08 -10.96 3.43
N LEU A 127 5.13 -9.81 4.11
CA LEU A 127 5.05 -8.51 3.46
C LEU A 127 6.41 -8.08 2.92
N VAL A 128 6.45 -7.76 1.64
CA VAL A 128 7.63 -7.21 0.99
C VAL A 128 7.35 -5.77 0.59
N PHE A 129 8.15 -4.86 1.13
CA PHE A 129 8.06 -3.43 0.85
C PHE A 129 9.19 -3.00 -0.09
N VAL A 130 8.84 -2.34 -1.18
CA VAL A 130 9.80 -1.68 -2.08
C VAL A 130 9.47 -0.19 -2.11
N HIS A 131 10.48 0.65 -1.85
CA HIS A 131 10.26 2.09 -1.83
C HIS A 131 9.79 2.59 -3.20
N LYS A 132 8.66 3.30 -3.22
CA LYS A 132 8.08 3.85 -4.46
C LYS A 132 8.73 5.19 -4.76
N ASP A 133 9.87 5.15 -5.44
CA ASP A 133 10.57 6.36 -5.84
C ASP A 133 9.84 7.12 -6.97
N ALA A 134 10.08 8.43 -7.08
CA ALA A 134 9.41 9.28 -8.08
C ALA A 134 9.90 9.04 -9.51
N ALA A 135 11.11 8.51 -9.69
CA ALA A 135 11.67 8.22 -11.01
C ALA A 135 10.96 7.02 -11.64
N LEU A 136 10.62 6.01 -10.83
CA LEU A 136 9.81 4.85 -11.19
C LEU A 136 8.46 5.27 -11.74
N LEU A 137 7.76 6.19 -11.07
CA LEU A 137 6.46 6.69 -11.49
C LEU A 137 6.51 7.47 -12.81
N SER A 138 7.68 7.98 -13.18
CA SER A 138 7.90 8.67 -14.45
C SER A 138 8.22 7.71 -15.60
N ASP A 139 8.46 6.42 -15.31
CA ASP A 139 8.75 5.42 -16.34
C ASP A 139 7.47 5.06 -17.12
N PRO A 140 7.43 5.28 -18.45
CA PRO A 140 6.24 5.00 -19.24
C PRO A 140 5.87 3.51 -19.29
N ARG A 141 6.79 2.60 -18.95
CA ARG A 141 6.57 1.15 -18.96
C ARG A 141 5.74 0.66 -17.77
N VAL A 142 5.71 1.41 -16.67
CA VAL A 142 4.95 1.05 -15.46
C VAL A 142 3.64 1.84 -15.31
N ARG A 143 3.28 2.61 -16.35
CA ARG A 143 2.07 3.42 -16.34
C ARG A 143 0.84 2.57 -16.60
N VAL A 144 -0.10 2.61 -15.67
CA VAL A 144 -1.39 1.94 -15.81
C VAL A 144 -2.39 2.84 -16.54
N PRO A 145 -3.03 2.37 -17.64
CA PRO A 145 -4.07 3.15 -18.33
C PRO A 145 -5.31 3.39 -17.47
N ALA A 146 -5.90 4.58 -17.56
CA ALA A 146 -7.08 4.98 -16.78
C ALA A 146 -8.29 4.04 -16.95
N ARG A 147 -8.47 3.42 -18.12
CA ARG A 147 -9.57 2.45 -18.34
C ARG A 147 -9.46 1.20 -17.47
N TRP A 148 -8.26 0.89 -16.96
CA TRP A 148 -8.07 -0.24 -16.08
C TRP A 148 -8.29 0.15 -14.63
N SER A 149 -7.86 1.35 -14.22
CA SER A 149 -8.15 1.85 -12.88
C SER A 149 -9.66 1.92 -12.61
N THR A 150 -10.49 2.13 -13.64
CA THR A 150 -11.97 2.09 -13.55
C THR A 150 -12.57 0.68 -13.50
N ARG A 151 -11.80 -0.36 -13.82
CA ARG A 151 -12.25 -1.77 -13.82
C ARG A 151 -11.81 -2.57 -12.59
N LEU A 152 -11.02 -1.95 -11.71
CA LEU A 152 -10.56 -2.61 -10.49
C LEU A 152 -11.69 -2.68 -9.47
N GLU A 153 -12.06 -3.91 -9.13
CA GLU A 153 -12.91 -4.22 -7.99
C GLU A 153 -12.14 -3.99 -6.67
N ALA A 154 -12.84 -3.97 -5.54
CA ALA A 154 -12.20 -3.76 -4.24
C ALA A 154 -11.11 -4.80 -3.93
N SER A 155 -11.35 -6.06 -4.30
CA SER A 155 -10.39 -7.17 -4.15
C SER A 155 -9.18 -7.09 -5.06
N ASP A 156 -9.26 -6.34 -6.17
CA ASP A 156 -8.11 -6.07 -7.03
C ASP A 156 -7.26 -4.90 -6.50
N ARG A 157 -7.80 -4.09 -5.58
CA ARG A 157 -7.16 -2.86 -5.09
C ARG A 157 -6.30 -3.06 -3.87
N VAL A 158 -6.65 -4.02 -3.03
CA VAL A 158 -5.95 -4.29 -1.78
C VAL A 158 -5.69 -5.78 -1.66
N THR A 159 -4.56 -6.11 -1.05
CA THR A 159 -4.26 -7.46 -0.61
C THR A 159 -4.15 -7.46 0.91
N GLY A 160 -4.68 -8.52 1.53
CA GLY A 160 -4.75 -8.68 2.96
C GLY A 160 -3.87 -9.84 3.43
N LEU A 161 -3.21 -9.67 4.58
CA LEU A 161 -2.45 -10.73 5.22
C LEU A 161 -2.92 -10.92 6.67
N PHE A 162 -3.41 -12.11 6.97
CA PHE A 162 -3.61 -12.58 8.34
C PHE A 162 -2.31 -13.16 8.87
N TRP A 163 -2.01 -12.91 10.14
CA TRP A 163 -0.80 -13.40 10.80
C TRP A 163 -1.10 -13.87 12.23
N ASP A 164 -0.25 -14.77 12.72
CA ASP A 164 -0.29 -15.32 14.08
C ASP A 164 1.12 -15.28 14.66
N ALA A 165 1.25 -14.84 15.91
CA ALA A 165 2.46 -14.55 16.69
C ALA A 165 3.44 -13.53 16.09
N ARG A 166 3.60 -13.49 14.78
CA ARG A 166 4.53 -12.61 14.08
C ARG A 166 3.97 -12.21 12.72
N LEU A 167 4.08 -10.94 12.41
CA LEU A 167 3.90 -10.39 11.07
C LEU A 167 5.29 -10.30 10.39
N PRO A 168 5.68 -11.29 9.56
CA PRO A 168 6.92 -11.21 8.83
C PRO A 168 6.84 -10.10 7.78
N ALA A 169 7.87 -9.25 7.78
CA ALA A 169 8.00 -8.16 6.84
C ALA A 169 9.47 -7.88 6.55
N ARG A 170 9.78 -7.51 5.31
CA ARG A 170 11.10 -7.02 4.91
C ARG A 170 11.01 -5.90 3.89
N GLU A 171 12.06 -5.08 3.88
CA GLU A 171 12.33 -4.19 2.77
C GLU A 171 13.13 -4.94 1.69
N ARG A 172 12.72 -4.83 0.43
CA ARG A 172 13.51 -5.28 -0.72
C ARG A 172 14.19 -4.08 -1.37
N LEU A 173 15.51 -4.07 -1.27
CA LEU A 173 16.36 -3.11 -1.97
C LEU A 173 16.57 -3.57 -3.42
N VAL A 174 16.19 -2.73 -4.37
CA VAL A 174 16.33 -2.96 -5.80
C VAL A 174 16.51 -1.62 -6.51
N ASP A 175 17.35 -1.57 -7.54
CA ASP A 175 17.53 -0.36 -8.32
C ASP A 175 16.31 -0.07 -9.22
N THR A 176 16.04 1.21 -9.45
CA THR A 176 14.87 1.67 -10.22
C THR A 176 14.78 1.04 -11.61
N PRO A 177 15.86 0.93 -12.43
CA PRO A 177 15.80 0.27 -13.73
C PRO A 177 15.36 -1.20 -13.68
N THR A 178 15.91 -1.98 -12.74
CA THR A 178 15.55 -3.39 -12.54
C THR A 178 14.09 -3.51 -12.12
N LEU A 179 13.67 -2.74 -11.10
CA LEU A 179 12.30 -2.72 -10.62
C LEU A 179 11.31 -2.34 -11.73
N ALA A 180 11.60 -1.32 -12.52
CA ALA A 180 10.75 -0.91 -13.64
C ALA A 180 10.60 -2.01 -14.70
N GLY A 181 11.65 -2.82 -14.93
CA GLY A 181 11.59 -3.98 -15.80
C GLY A 181 10.65 -5.07 -15.28
N GLU A 182 10.76 -5.41 -14.01
CA GLU A 182 9.90 -6.40 -13.33
C GLU A 182 8.43 -5.96 -13.33
N LEU A 183 8.17 -4.70 -12.96
CA LEU A 183 6.82 -4.14 -12.91
C LEU A 183 6.19 -4.06 -14.31
N ALA A 184 6.97 -3.68 -15.32
CA ALA A 184 6.47 -3.65 -16.69
C ALA A 184 6.06 -5.06 -17.17
N GLU A 185 6.82 -6.09 -16.80
CA GLU A 185 6.45 -7.48 -17.11
C GLU A 185 5.21 -7.92 -16.34
N ARG A 186 5.13 -7.62 -15.05
CA ARG A 186 3.93 -7.87 -14.22
C ARG A 186 2.68 -7.23 -14.81
N LEU A 187 2.78 -5.97 -15.24
CA LEU A 187 1.68 -5.28 -15.91
C LEU A 187 1.35 -5.91 -17.27
N ARG A 188 2.32 -6.36 -18.07
CA ARG A 188 2.01 -7.06 -19.34
C ARG A 188 1.31 -8.40 -19.14
N GLN A 189 1.63 -9.11 -18.06
CA GLN A 189 0.98 -10.39 -17.75
C GLN A 189 -0.44 -10.19 -17.24
N ARG A 190 -0.66 -9.13 -16.45
CA ARG A 190 -1.95 -8.83 -15.84
C ARG A 190 -2.89 -8.06 -16.79
N PHE A 191 -2.33 -7.33 -17.74
CA PHE A 191 -3.04 -6.49 -18.70
C PHE A 191 -2.52 -6.88 -20.07
N GLU A 192 -3.37 -7.30 -21.01
CA GLU A 192 -2.93 -7.44 -22.40
C GLU A 192 -2.93 -6.04 -23.06
N PRO A 193 -1.80 -5.29 -23.11
CA PRO A 193 -1.81 -3.99 -23.77
C PRO A 193 -2.09 -4.16 -25.26
N THR A 194 -2.81 -3.21 -25.84
CA THR A 194 -3.03 -3.21 -27.29
C THR A 194 -1.73 -2.88 -28.02
N THR A 195 -1.57 -3.36 -29.25
CA THR A 195 -0.39 -3.08 -30.10
C THR A 195 -0.11 -1.57 -30.24
N ALA A 196 -1.16 -0.74 -30.22
CA ALA A 196 -1.06 0.71 -30.30
C ALA A 196 -0.41 1.34 -29.05
N GLU A 197 -0.63 0.77 -27.86
CA GLU A 197 -0.06 1.29 -26.61
C GLU A 197 1.41 0.91 -26.48
N VAL A 198 1.75 -0.32 -26.86
CA VAL A 198 3.15 -0.77 -26.96
C VAL A 198 3.90 0.13 -27.94
N ALA A 199 3.32 0.39 -29.12
CA ALA A 199 3.91 1.28 -30.13
C ALA A 199 4.08 2.73 -29.64
N LEU A 200 3.14 3.28 -28.85
CA LEU A 200 3.27 4.63 -28.29
C LEU A 200 4.40 4.73 -27.25
N VAL A 201 4.57 3.71 -26.41
CA VAL A 201 5.66 3.63 -25.42
C VAL A 201 7.01 3.52 -26.14
N GLU A 202 7.10 2.67 -27.16
CA GLU A 202 8.31 2.51 -27.98
C GLU A 202 8.65 3.77 -28.78
N ALA A 203 7.66 4.42 -29.38
CA ALA A 203 7.85 5.68 -30.10
C ALA A 203 8.36 6.79 -29.18
N ARG A 204 7.91 6.86 -27.91
CA ARG A 204 8.45 7.79 -26.92
C ARG A 204 9.88 7.44 -26.50
N ARG A 205 10.21 6.15 -26.39
CA ARG A 205 11.57 5.69 -26.09
C ARG A 205 12.55 6.06 -27.21
N LEU A 206 12.14 5.88 -28.47
CA LEU A 206 12.92 6.26 -29.65
C LEU A 206 12.97 7.79 -29.82
N GLY A 207 11.85 8.48 -29.58
CA GLY A 207 11.75 9.94 -29.63
C GLY A 207 12.53 10.67 -28.54
N GLY A 208 12.76 10.03 -27.38
CA GLY A 208 13.64 10.53 -26.33
C GLY A 208 15.13 10.51 -26.71
N MET A 209 15.54 9.61 -27.61
CA MET A 209 16.91 9.56 -28.14
C MET A 209 17.09 10.37 -29.44
N ALA A 210 16.04 10.56 -30.24
CA ALA A 210 16.06 11.28 -31.52
C ALA A 210 15.49 12.72 -31.45
N GLY A 211 15.13 13.19 -30.25
CA GLY A 211 14.32 14.39 -30.02
C GLY A 211 14.99 15.74 -30.28
N SER A 212 16.24 15.82 -30.70
CA SER A 212 16.89 17.10 -31.02
C SER A 212 16.94 17.42 -32.52
N GLU A 213 16.96 16.41 -33.40
CA GLU A 213 17.07 16.61 -34.84
C GLU A 213 15.73 16.69 -35.56
N VAL A 214 14.73 15.94 -35.10
CA VAL A 214 13.40 15.91 -35.74
C VAL A 214 12.66 17.23 -35.49
N TRP A 215 12.80 17.83 -34.30
CA TRP A 215 12.20 19.14 -33.99
C TRP A 215 12.87 20.30 -34.76
N ARG A 216 14.20 20.25 -34.99
CA ARG A 216 14.89 21.25 -35.83
C ARG A 216 14.46 21.23 -37.30
N ARG A 217 14.14 20.06 -37.85
CA ARG A 217 13.65 19.93 -39.24
C ARG A 217 12.21 20.42 -39.42
N LEU A 218 11.38 20.35 -38.37
CA LEU A 218 9.99 20.82 -38.42
C LEU A 218 9.88 22.36 -38.31
N ASP A 219 10.79 23.03 -37.60
CA ASP A 219 10.83 24.51 -37.55
C ASP A 219 11.31 25.16 -38.87
N GLN A 220 12.18 24.47 -39.63
CA GLN A 220 12.61 24.94 -40.95
C GLN A 220 11.50 24.87 -42.02
N PHE A 221 10.47 24.04 -41.80
CA PHE A 221 9.31 23.95 -42.69
C PHE A 221 8.20 24.97 -42.38
N ARG A 222 8.23 25.61 -41.20
CA ARG A 222 7.25 26.62 -40.79
C ARG A 222 7.68 28.07 -41.06
N SER A 223 8.86 28.27 -41.64
CA SER A 223 9.44 29.58 -41.94
C SER A 223 9.64 29.83 -43.44
N ARG A 224 8.86 29.16 -44.30
CA ARG A 224 8.72 29.49 -45.73
C ARG A 224 7.26 29.70 -46.10
#